data_AF-K7GF19-F1
#
_entry.id   AF-K7GF19-F1
#
_cell.length_a   1.000
_cell.length_b   1.000
_cell.length_c   1.000
_cell.angle_alpha   90.00
_cell.angle_beta   90.00
_cell.angle_gamma   90.00
#
_symmetry.space_group_name_H-M   'P 1'
#
loop_
_entity.id
_entity.type
_entity.pdbx_description
1 polymer ?
#
loop_
_entity_poly.entity_id
_entity_poly.type
_entity_poly.pdbx_seq_one_letter_code
_entity_poly.pdbx_strand_id
1 'polypeptide(L)' 'MALMMQLLVLGLLPWAFLLPPGGWAGEIVGGREAKPHSRPYMVYLEIRRGKKTSSCGGFLVAKDFVLTAAHCKGE' A
#
# COMPACT_ATOMS: atom_id res chain seq x y z
N MET A 1 -17.89 29.82 -18.15
CA MET A 1 -16.90 28.97 -17.44
C MET A 1 -17.50 28.35 -16.17
N ALA A 2 -18.09 29.12 -15.25
CA ALA A 2 -18.72 28.59 -14.02
C ALA A 2 -19.84 27.56 -14.28
N LEU A 3 -20.73 27.83 -15.25
CA LEU A 3 -21.84 26.94 -15.60
C LEU A 3 -21.37 25.60 -16.19
N MET A 4 -20.30 25.64 -17.00
CA MET A 4 -19.67 24.44 -17.56
C MET A 4 -19.03 23.58 -16.48
N MET A 5 -18.41 24.22 -15.47
CA MET A 5 -17.83 23.55 -14.31
C MET A 5 -18.92 22.87 -13.46
N GLN A 6 -20.06 23.52 -13.24
CA GLN A 6 -21.18 22.95 -12.47
C GLN A 6 -21.81 21.74 -13.16
N LEU A 7 -21.98 21.78 -14.48
CA LEU A 7 -22.50 20.65 -15.26
C LEU A 7 -21.54 19.44 -15.23
N LEU A 8 -20.23 19.69 -15.31
CA LEU A 8 -19.20 18.65 -15.18
C LEU A 8 -19.22 18.01 -13.78
N VAL A 9 -19.32 18.82 -12.72
CA VAL A 9 -19.37 18.34 -11.34
C VAL A 9 -20.63 17.52 -11.10
N LEU A 10 -21.81 17.98 -11.54
CA LEU A 10 -23.08 17.26 -11.42
C LEU A 10 -23.09 15.95 -12.22
N GLY A 11 -22.43 15.91 -13.38
CA GLY A 11 -22.35 14.71 -14.21
C GLY A 11 -21.35 13.66 -13.71
N LEU A 12 -20.24 14.10 -13.09
CA LEU A 12 -19.14 13.21 -12.68
C LEU A 12 -19.24 12.74 -11.22
N LEU A 13 -19.89 13.50 -10.33
CA LEU A 13 -20.10 13.11 -8.92
C LEU A 13 -20.78 11.74 -8.76
N PRO A 14 -21.86 11.43 -9.52
CA PRO A 14 -22.54 10.15 -9.40
C PRO A 14 -21.63 8.98 -9.80
N TRP A 15 -20.80 9.16 -10.83
CA TRP A 15 -19.82 8.15 -11.24
C TRP A 15 -18.72 7.93 -10.20
N ALA A 16 -18.29 8.99 -9.50
CA ALA A 16 -17.34 8.87 -8.39
C ALA A 16 -17.86 7.99 -7.24
N PHE A 17 -19.19 7.96 -7.01
CA PHE A 17 -19.82 7.08 -6.03
C PHE A 17 -19.99 5.63 -6.50
N LEU A 18 -20.00 5.39 -7.82
CA LEU A 18 -20.01 4.04 -8.40
C LEU A 18 -18.61 3.43 -8.51
N LEU A 19 -17.54 4.23 -8.40
CA LEU A 19 -16.20 3.70 -8.26
C LEU A 19 -16.10 3.02 -6.88
N PRO A 20 -15.86 1.70 -6.80
CA PRO A 20 -15.57 1.07 -5.52
C PRO A 20 -14.35 1.79 -4.93
N PRO A 21 -14.36 2.13 -3.63
CA PRO A 21 -13.17 2.65 -2.97
C PRO A 21 -12.06 1.65 -3.26
N GLY A 22 -11.00 2.14 -3.91
CA GLY A 22 -10.12 1.34 -4.76
C GLY A 22 -9.77 -0.02 -4.18
N GLY A 23 -9.74 -1.06 -5.02
CA GLY A 23 -9.06 -2.29 -4.67
C GLY A 23 -7.57 -2.00 -4.54
N TRP A 24 -7.12 -1.66 -3.33
CA TRP A 24 -5.71 -1.41 -3.07
C TRP A 24 -4.97 -2.75 -3.22
N ALA A 25 -4.23 -2.91 -4.32
CA ALA A 25 -3.26 -3.99 -4.47
C ALA A 25 -2.20 -3.84 -3.36
N GLY A 26 -2.46 -4.44 -2.20
CA GLY A 26 -1.72 -4.21 -0.96
C GLY A 26 -2.52 -4.50 0.31
N GLU A 27 -3.83 -4.73 0.21
CA GLU A 27 -4.65 -5.10 1.35
C GLU A 27 -4.44 -6.57 1.77
N ILE A 28 -4.42 -6.81 3.07
CA ILE A 28 -4.44 -8.17 3.63
C ILE A 28 -5.88 -8.68 3.54
N VAL A 29 -6.13 -9.68 2.69
CA VAL A 29 -7.48 -10.24 2.45
C VAL A 29 -8.12 -10.73 3.75
N GLY A 30 -9.33 -10.24 4.06
CA GLY A 30 -10.05 -10.56 5.30
C GLY A 30 -9.41 -9.96 6.57
N GLY A 31 -8.44 -9.08 6.41
CA GLY A 31 -7.75 -8.41 7.49
C GLY A 31 -8.52 -7.21 8.04
N ARG A 32 -7.91 -6.58 9.05
CA ARG A 32 -8.29 -5.27 9.56
C ARG A 32 -7.03 -4.49 9.86
N GLU A 33 -7.13 -3.17 9.87
CA GLU A 33 -6.02 -2.31 10.23
C GLU A 33 -5.46 -2.67 11.62
N ALA A 34 -4.13 -2.80 11.71
CA ALA A 34 -3.47 -3.08 12.97
C ALA A 34 -3.45 -1.82 13.84
N LYS A 35 -3.66 -1.97 15.16
CA LYS A 35 -3.47 -0.85 16.09
C LYS A 35 -2.05 -0.30 15.92
N PRO A 36 -1.86 1.04 15.87
CA PRO A 36 -0.54 1.65 15.73
C PRO A 36 0.48 1.05 16.71
N HIS A 37 1.65 0.70 16.19
CA HIS A 37 2.77 0.11 16.94
C HIS A 37 2.48 -1.24 17.66
N SER A 38 1.35 -1.91 17.38
CA SER A 38 1.03 -3.24 17.98
C SER A 38 1.88 -4.39 17.43
N ARG A 39 2.60 -4.17 16.34
CA ARG A 39 3.50 -5.11 15.67
C ARG A 39 4.90 -4.48 15.53
N PRO A 40 5.60 -4.18 16.64
CA PRO A 40 6.84 -3.40 16.61
C PRO A 40 8.00 -4.13 15.91
N TYR A 41 7.87 -5.44 15.71
CA TYR A 41 8.80 -6.25 14.94
C TYR A 41 8.59 -6.17 13.41
N MET A 42 7.46 -5.65 12.93
CA MET A 42 7.13 -5.63 11.51
C MET A 42 7.95 -4.57 10.77
N VAL A 43 8.58 -4.95 9.66
CA VAL A 43 9.36 -4.02 8.83
C VAL A 43 8.90 -4.02 7.37
N TYR A 44 9.01 -2.85 6.73
CA TYR A 44 8.84 -2.68 5.29
C TYR A 44 10.21 -2.66 4.63
N LEU A 45 10.42 -3.52 3.65
CA LEU A 45 11.67 -3.63 2.90
C LEU A 45 11.47 -3.04 1.51
N GLU A 46 12.18 -1.95 1.21
CA GLU A 46 12.35 -1.42 -0.15
C GLU A 46 13.64 -1.99 -0.75
N ILE A 47 13.51 -2.79 -1.80
CA ILE A 47 14.62 -3.56 -2.37
C ILE A 47 14.90 -3.07 -3.78
N ARG A 48 16.12 -2.58 -4.01
CA ARG A 48 16.58 -2.07 -5.31
C ARG A 48 17.43 -3.11 -6.03
N ARG A 49 17.08 -3.39 -7.29
CA ARG A 49 17.88 -4.22 -8.21
C ARG A 49 18.00 -3.51 -9.55
N GLY A 50 19.14 -2.86 -9.76
CA GLY A 50 19.37 -2.00 -10.91
C GLY A 50 18.33 -0.87 -10.96
N LYS A 51 17.53 -0.83 -12.04
CA LYS A 51 16.44 0.15 -12.22
C LYS A 51 15.10 -0.28 -11.63
N LYS A 52 15.01 -1.49 -11.03
CA LYS A 52 13.77 -2.03 -10.47
C LYS A 52 13.75 -1.86 -8.96
N THR A 53 12.63 -1.41 -8.43
CA THR A 53 12.35 -1.39 -7.00
C THR A 53 11.21 -2.36 -6.72
N SER A 54 11.37 -3.18 -5.69
CA SER A 54 10.35 -4.10 -5.18
C SER A 54 10.15 -3.89 -3.69
N SER A 55 8.98 -4.28 -3.18
CA SER A 55 8.65 -4.21 -1.77
C SER A 55 8.40 -5.59 -1.19
N CYS A 56 8.87 -5.80 0.05
CA CYS A 56 8.61 -7.00 0.83
C CYS A 56 8.31 -6.65 2.29
N GLY A 57 7.72 -7.60 3.02
CA GLY A 57 7.64 -7.55 4.48
C GLY A 57 8.82 -8.26 5.14
N GLY A 58 9.03 -8.02 6.43
CA GLY A 58 9.98 -8.74 7.25
C GLY A 58 9.72 -8.60 8.74
N PHE A 59 10.57 -9.23 9.55
CA PHE A 59 10.51 -9.24 11.01
C PHE A 59 11.87 -8.90 11.61
N LEU A 60 11.94 -7.89 12.48
CA LEU A 60 13.12 -7.63 13.32
C LEU A 60 13.22 -8.72 14.39
N VAL A 61 14.17 -9.65 14.23
CA VAL A 61 14.34 -10.82 15.11
C VAL A 61 15.46 -10.64 16.13
N ALA A 62 16.38 -9.72 15.86
CA ALA A 62 17.39 -9.23 16.81
C ALA A 62 17.73 -7.78 16.45
N LYS A 63 18.50 -7.10 17.30
CA LYS A 63 18.80 -5.66 17.19
C LYS A 63 19.16 -5.19 15.78
N ASP A 64 19.93 -6.00 15.04
CA ASP A 64 20.44 -5.68 13.72
C ASP A 64 20.10 -6.75 12.67
N PHE A 65 19.12 -7.63 12.95
CA PHE A 65 18.78 -8.75 12.05
C PHE A 65 17.29 -8.74 11.69
N VAL A 66 17.01 -8.70 10.39
CA VAL A 66 15.67 -8.84 9.82
C VAL A 66 15.54 -10.20 9.12
N LEU A 67 14.49 -10.95 9.47
CA LEU A 67 14.07 -12.15 8.77
C LEU A 67 13.05 -11.79 7.68
N THR A 68 13.24 -12.29 6.46
CA THR A 68 12.33 -12.11 5.32
C THR A 68 12.34 -13.34 4.41
N ALA A 69 11.47 -13.37 3.40
CA ALA A 69 11.43 -14.44 2.42
C ALA A 69 12.67 -14.42 1.52
N ALA A 70 13.25 -15.60 1.24
CA ALA A 70 14.47 -15.71 0.44
C ALA A 70 14.35 -15.09 -0.97
N HIS A 71 13.16 -15.12 -1.58
CA HIS A 71 12.96 -14.56 -2.92
C HIS A 71 12.99 -13.02 -2.95
N CYS A 72 12.81 -12.36 -1.81
CA CYS A 72 12.87 -10.91 -1.72
C CYS A 72 14.25 -10.37 -2.09
N LYS A 73 15.34 -11.17 -1.96
CA LYS A 73 16.78 -10.83 -2.14
C LYS A 73 17.08 -9.31 -2.21
N GLY A 74 17.62 -8.75 -1.13
CA GLY A 74 18.53 -7.62 -1.29
C GLY A 74 19.77 -8.17 -1.97
N GLU A 75 20.05 -7.72 -3.20
CA GLU A 75 21.38 -7.98 -3.78
C GLU A 75 22.41 -7.07 -3.13
#